data_AF-A0A1R3H5I7-F1
#
_entry.id   AF-A0A1R3H5I7-F1
#
_cell.length_a   1.000
_cell.length_b   1.000
_cell.length_c   1.000
_cell.angle_alpha   90.00
_cell.angle_beta   90.00
_cell.angle_gamma   90.00
#
_symmetry.space_group_name_H-M   'P 1'
#
loop_
_entity.id
_entity.type
_entity.pdbx_description
1 polymer ?
#
loop_
_entity_poly.entity_id
_entity_poly.type
_entity_poly.pdbx_seq_one_letter_code
_entity_poly.pdbx_strand_id
1 'polypeptide(L)'
;VSYGRFFANSNGSCEFDLFIVQADGKKIIDRNKQNALCSRLRMELWRPVRVALVSRGPDMELLVANPVELSGRGRPLVFHDITLALKNLNTGIFSVEIGRHMICDREWEVYRILLDEGDGYHVPRNNIEEGVRKVLMGWE
;
A
#
# COMPACT_ATOMS: atom_id res chain seq x y z
N VAL A 1 8.32 -8.13 -18.82
CA VAL A 1 8.20 -6.79 -19.43
C VAL A 1 9.52 -6.51 -20.14
N SER A 2 9.51 -6.08 -21.39
CA SER A 2 10.75 -5.81 -22.13
C SER A 2 11.26 -4.40 -21.86
N TYR A 3 10.38 -3.40 -21.95
CA TYR A 3 10.64 -2.03 -21.53
C TYR A 3 9.33 -1.27 -21.31
N GLY A 4 9.41 -0.08 -20.72
CA GLY A 4 8.27 0.82 -20.55
C GLY A 4 8.65 2.27 -20.73
N ARG A 5 7.67 3.13 -20.95
CA ARG A 5 7.82 4.59 -20.96
C ARG A 5 6.85 5.18 -19.93
N PHE A 6 7.34 6.17 -19.21
CA PHE A 6 6.57 6.89 -18.19
C PHE A 6 6.57 8.37 -18.55
N PHE A 7 5.39 8.98 -18.50
CA PHE A 7 5.20 10.41 -18.71
C PHE A 7 4.37 10.96 -17.56
N ALA A 8 4.92 11.92 -16.83
CA ALA A 8 4.17 12.68 -15.84
C ALA A 8 3.75 14.02 -16.46
N ASN A 9 2.45 14.29 -16.47
CA ASN A 9 1.89 15.54 -16.94
C ASN A 9 1.89 16.58 -15.83
N SER A 10 1.97 17.85 -16.19
CA SER A 10 1.99 18.97 -15.23
C SER A 10 0.68 19.13 -14.44
N ASN A 11 -0.41 18.53 -14.89
CA ASN A 11 -1.70 18.48 -14.18
C ASN A 11 -1.81 17.34 -13.16
N GLY A 12 -0.71 16.61 -12.91
CA GLY A 12 -0.66 15.48 -11.98
C GLY A 12 -1.14 14.15 -12.53
N SER A 13 -1.58 14.07 -13.79
CA SER A 13 -1.83 12.78 -14.44
C SER A 13 -0.52 12.13 -14.89
N CYS A 14 -0.49 10.81 -14.96
CA CYS A 14 0.63 10.08 -15.53
C CYS A 14 0.16 9.07 -16.56
N GLU A 15 0.97 8.90 -17.60
CA GLU A 15 0.79 7.90 -18.66
C GLU A 15 1.93 6.90 -18.60
N PHE A 16 1.58 5.64 -18.85
CA PHE A 16 2.54 4.54 -18.83
C PHE A 16 2.31 3.62 -20.01
N ASP A 17 3.31 3.54 -20.88
CA ASP A 17 3.34 2.59 -22.00
C ASP A 17 4.21 1.40 -21.63
N LEU A 18 3.64 0.20 -21.70
CA LEU A 18 4.37 -1.04 -21.46
C LEU A 18 4.53 -1.85 -22.74
N PHE A 19 5.76 -2.25 -23.02
CA PHE A 19 6.11 -3.15 -24.12
C PHE A 19 6.42 -4.52 -23.54
N ILE A 20 5.47 -5.43 -23.72
CA ILE A 20 5.50 -6.76 -23.11
C ILE A 20 5.55 -7.81 -24.20
N VAL A 21 6.57 -8.65 -24.09
CA VAL A 21 6.75 -9.84 -24.91
C VAL A 21 6.44 -11.06 -24.04
N GLN A 22 5.65 -11.98 -24.56
CA GLN A 22 5.32 -13.24 -23.91
C GLN A 22 6.52 -14.21 -23.95
N ALA A 23 6.44 -15.31 -23.20
CA ALA A 23 7.51 -16.30 -23.16
C ALA A 23 7.86 -16.90 -24.54
N ASP A 24 6.92 -16.88 -25.49
CA ASP A 24 7.11 -17.33 -26.87
C ASP A 24 7.66 -16.25 -27.82
N GLY A 25 8.05 -15.08 -27.30
CA GLY A 25 8.55 -13.96 -28.10
C GLY A 25 7.48 -13.10 -28.76
N LYS A 26 6.19 -13.41 -28.58
CA LYS A 26 5.09 -12.68 -29.24
C LYS A 26 4.48 -11.59 -28.37
N LYS A 27 3.77 -10.67 -29.02
CA LYS A 27 2.95 -9.63 -28.34
C LYS A 27 1.64 -10.24 -27.84
N ILE A 28 1.11 -9.70 -26.75
CA ILE A 28 -0.25 -10.03 -26.28
C ILE A 28 -1.24 -9.36 -27.24
N ILE A 29 -1.80 -10.11 -28.20
CA ILE A 29 -2.82 -9.58 -29.14
C ILE A 29 -4.23 -9.72 -28.59
N ASP A 30 -4.44 -10.71 -27.72
CA ASP A 30 -5.73 -10.97 -27.09
C ASP A 30 -6.17 -9.79 -26.20
N ARG A 31 -7.31 -9.18 -26.56
CA ARG A 31 -7.85 -7.99 -25.88
C ARG A 31 -8.24 -8.27 -24.43
N ASN A 32 -8.73 -9.47 -24.12
CA ASN A 32 -9.10 -9.84 -22.76
C ASN A 32 -7.86 -9.94 -21.87
N LYS A 33 -6.78 -10.54 -22.38
CA LYS A 33 -5.48 -10.60 -21.67
C LYS A 33 -4.88 -9.21 -21.47
N GLN A 34 -4.95 -8.34 -22.48
CA GLN A 34 -4.54 -6.94 -22.34
C GLN A 34 -5.35 -6.20 -21.26
N ASN A 35 -6.68 -6.33 -21.30
CA ASN A 35 -7.57 -5.69 -20.33
C ASN A 35 -7.31 -6.21 -18.91
N ALA A 36 -7.15 -7.52 -18.74
CA ALA A 36 -6.84 -8.11 -17.45
C ALA A 36 -5.51 -7.59 -16.87
N LEU A 37 -4.48 -7.48 -17.72
CA LEU A 37 -3.20 -6.90 -17.33
C LEU A 37 -3.33 -5.42 -16.95
N CYS A 38 -4.01 -4.61 -17.76
CA CYS A 38 -4.24 -3.19 -17.48
C CYS A 38 -5.01 -3.01 -16.16
N SER A 39 -6.02 -3.82 -15.89
CA SER A 39 -6.77 -3.78 -14.63
C SER A 39 -5.89 -4.12 -13.43
N ARG A 40 -5.00 -5.11 -13.55
CA ARG A 40 -4.02 -5.43 -12.49
C ARG A 40 -3.06 -4.29 -12.25
N LEU A 41 -2.45 -3.74 -13.31
CA LEU A 41 -1.53 -2.60 -13.20
C LEU A 41 -2.20 -1.37 -12.58
N ARG A 42 -3.42 -1.04 -12.98
CA ARG A 42 -4.19 0.05 -12.35
C ARG A 42 -4.40 -0.21 -10.87
N MET A 43 -4.74 -1.44 -10.48
CA MET A 43 -4.87 -1.80 -9.06
C MET A 43 -3.56 -1.60 -8.28
N GLU A 44 -2.42 -2.01 -8.85
CA GLU A 44 -1.09 -1.80 -8.25
C GLU A 44 -0.75 -0.31 -8.10
N LEU A 45 -1.07 0.50 -9.11
CA LEU A 45 -0.67 1.91 -9.16
C LEU A 45 -1.60 2.83 -8.36
N TRP A 46 -2.89 2.52 -8.28
CA TRP A 46 -3.87 3.44 -7.68
C TRP A 46 -3.78 3.49 -6.16
N ARG A 47 -3.48 2.35 -5.51
CA ARG A 47 -3.38 2.22 -4.04
C ARG A 47 -2.37 1.14 -3.66
N PRO A 48 -1.06 1.39 -3.87
CA PRO A 48 -0.02 0.41 -3.61
C PRO A 48 0.06 -0.01 -2.14
N VAL A 49 -0.36 0.86 -1.22
CA VAL A 49 -0.55 0.55 0.19
C VAL A 49 -1.90 1.07 0.64
N ARG A 50 -2.61 0.30 1.48
CA ARG A 50 -3.87 0.74 2.09
C ARG A 50 -3.63 1.04 3.56
N VAL A 51 -3.99 2.24 3.97
CA VAL A 51 -3.91 2.72 5.36
C VAL A 51 -5.29 3.19 5.75
N ALA A 52 -5.80 2.69 6.86
CA ALA A 52 -7.09 3.08 7.43
C ALA A 52 -7.01 3.07 8.95
N LEU A 53 -7.63 4.05 9.59
CA LEU A 53 -7.77 4.13 11.03
C LEU A 53 -9.21 3.79 11.41
N VAL A 54 -9.39 2.71 12.17
CA VAL A 54 -10.72 2.19 12.53
C VAL A 54 -10.90 2.20 14.05
N SER A 55 -12.16 2.26 14.49
CA SER A 55 -12.50 2.15 15.91
C SER A 55 -12.70 0.68 16.27
N ARG A 56 -12.08 0.23 17.36
CA ARG A 56 -12.16 -1.12 17.91
C ARG A 56 -12.73 -1.04 19.33
N GLY A 57 -14.04 -0.77 19.41
CA GLY A 57 -14.68 -0.45 20.69
C GLY A 57 -14.24 0.94 21.17
N PRO A 58 -13.75 1.09 22.42
CA PRO A 58 -13.22 2.37 22.89
C PRO A 58 -11.86 2.71 22.25
N ASP A 59 -11.12 1.71 21.77
CA ASP A 59 -9.75 1.88 21.30
C ASP A 59 -9.69 2.19 19.80
N MET A 60 -8.54 2.69 19.36
CA MET A 60 -8.23 2.98 17.96
C MET A 60 -7.26 1.95 17.40
N GLU A 61 -7.58 1.39 16.23
CA GLU A 61 -6.75 0.41 15.53
C GLU A 61 -6.35 0.97 14.16
N LEU A 62 -5.04 1.10 13.92
CA LEU A 62 -4.48 1.43 12.62
C LEU A 62 -4.30 0.14 11.82
N LEU A 63 -4.90 0.10 10.62
CA LEU A 63 -4.78 -0.99 9.66
C LEU A 63 -3.90 -0.54 8.51
N VAL A 64 -2.80 -1.26 8.30
CA VAL A 64 -1.95 -1.12 7.11
C VAL A 64 -1.96 -2.43 6.36
N ALA A 65 -2.54 -2.44 5.16
CA ALA A 65 -2.49 -3.59 4.26
C ALA A 65 -1.50 -3.30 3.13
N ASN A 66 -0.38 -4.02 3.16
CA ASN A 66 0.62 -4.02 2.12
C ASN A 66 0.48 -5.28 1.27
N PRO A 67 0.35 -5.18 -0.06
CA PRO A 67 0.27 -6.36 -0.89
C PRO A 67 1.60 -7.11 -0.92
N VAL A 68 1.53 -8.43 -0.86
CA VAL A 68 2.72 -9.27 -1.00
C VAL A 68 3.17 -9.25 -2.45
N GLU A 69 4.48 -9.18 -2.66
CA GLU A 69 5.06 -9.19 -4.00
C GLU A 69 4.80 -10.55 -4.69
N LEU A 70 4.85 -10.58 -6.02
CA LEU A 70 4.79 -11.83 -6.79
C LEU A 70 5.89 -12.82 -6.42
N SER A 71 6.97 -12.34 -5.79
CA SER A 71 8.05 -13.16 -5.22
C SER A 71 7.65 -13.92 -3.95
N GLY A 72 6.46 -13.68 -3.40
CA GLY A 72 6.00 -14.19 -2.11
C GLY A 72 6.62 -13.47 -0.90
N ARG A 73 7.48 -12.48 -1.15
CA ARG A 73 8.13 -11.69 -0.11
C ARG A 73 7.29 -10.46 0.22
N GLY A 74 7.25 -10.12 1.50
CA GLY A 74 6.68 -8.86 1.96
C GLY A 74 7.60 -7.71 1.55
N ARG A 75 7.03 -6.50 1.47
CA ARG A 75 7.81 -5.29 1.25
C ARG A 75 8.72 -5.09 2.48
N PRO A 76 10.03 -4.85 2.29
CA PRO A 76 10.93 -4.62 3.42
C PRO A 76 10.54 -3.37 4.19
N LEU A 77 10.85 -3.35 5.49
CA LEU A 77 10.75 -2.19 6.38
C LEU A 77 9.34 -1.62 6.64
N VAL A 78 8.27 -2.23 6.15
CA VAL A 78 6.90 -1.71 6.36
C VAL A 78 6.60 -1.47 7.84
N PHE A 79 6.90 -2.43 8.72
CA PHE A 79 6.68 -2.23 10.16
C PHE A 79 7.54 -1.11 10.74
N HIS A 80 8.82 -1.05 10.36
CA HIS A 80 9.71 0.03 10.78
C HIS A 80 9.14 1.41 10.40
N ASP A 81 8.70 1.55 9.16
CA ASP A 81 8.16 2.79 8.61
C ASP A 81 6.85 3.20 9.30
N ILE A 82 5.99 2.23 9.66
CA ILE A 82 4.81 2.46 10.50
C ILE A 82 5.22 3.00 11.87
N THR A 83 6.19 2.34 12.54
CA THR A 83 6.64 2.80 13.87
C THR A 83 7.29 4.17 13.83
N LEU A 84 8.03 4.49 12.78
CA LEU A 84 8.65 5.81 12.57
C LEU A 84 7.58 6.89 12.38
N ALA A 85 6.57 6.62 11.56
CA ALA A 85 5.46 7.56 11.35
C ALA A 85 4.70 7.84 12.65
N LEU A 86 4.34 6.80 13.40
CA LEU A 86 3.63 6.93 14.68
C LEU A 86 4.47 7.67 15.73
N LYS A 87 5.78 7.41 15.79
CA LYS A 87 6.71 8.16 16.65
C LYS A 87 6.73 9.65 16.30
N ASN A 88 6.78 10.01 15.02
CA ASN A 88 6.78 11.41 14.58
C ASN A 88 5.45 12.11 14.88
N LEU A 89 4.35 11.36 14.94
CA LEU A 89 3.03 11.83 15.34
C LEU A 89 2.81 11.79 16.86
N ASN A 90 3.82 11.43 17.65
CA ASN A 90 3.74 11.26 19.09
C ASN A 90 2.59 10.32 19.52
N THR A 91 2.35 9.26 18.73
CA THR A 91 1.30 8.27 18.96
C THR A 91 1.93 6.96 19.45
N GLY A 92 1.49 6.47 20.61
CA GLY A 92 1.97 5.24 21.20
C GLY A 92 1.39 3.99 20.52
N ILE A 93 2.11 2.88 20.63
CA ILE A 93 1.67 1.57 20.17
C ILE A 93 1.43 0.72 21.41
N PHE A 94 0.19 0.25 21.58
CA PHE A 94 -0.16 -0.69 22.63
C PHE A 94 0.19 -2.12 22.25
N SER A 95 -0.24 -2.55 21.06
CA SER A 95 0.03 -3.91 20.55
C SER A 95 0.01 -3.97 19.03
N VAL A 96 0.61 -5.01 18.47
CA VAL A 96 0.70 -5.23 17.03
C VAL A 96 0.39 -6.68 16.70
N GLU A 97 -0.46 -6.88 15.71
CA GLU A 97 -0.70 -8.17 15.05
C GLU A 97 -0.30 -8.04 13.57
N ILE A 98 0.50 -8.99 13.07
CA ILE A 98 0.91 -9.04 11.67
C ILE A 98 0.46 -10.38 11.10
N GLY A 99 -0.39 -10.33 10.08
CA GLY A 99 -1.00 -11.51 9.46
C GLY A 99 -0.93 -11.45 7.94
N ARG A 100 -0.90 -12.62 7.30
CA ARG A 100 -1.06 -12.74 5.85
C ARG A 100 -2.47 -13.21 5.52
N HIS A 101 -3.12 -12.53 4.58
CA HIS A 101 -4.51 -12.76 4.21
C HIS A 101 -4.65 -12.85 2.69
N MET A 102 -5.37 -13.86 2.21
CA MET A 102 -5.70 -14.01 0.80
C MET A 102 -7.03 -13.31 0.50
N ILE A 103 -7.02 -12.35 -0.43
CA ILE A 103 -8.22 -11.61 -0.87
C ILE A 103 -8.23 -11.59 -2.39
N CYS A 104 -9.25 -12.20 -3.02
CA CYS A 104 -9.42 -12.23 -4.48
C CYS A 104 -8.13 -12.63 -5.23
N ASP A 105 -7.54 -13.76 -4.83
CA ASP A 105 -6.29 -14.32 -5.39
C ASP A 105 -5.04 -13.46 -5.20
N ARG A 106 -5.06 -12.54 -4.24
CA ARG A 106 -3.92 -11.71 -3.86
C ARG A 106 -3.63 -11.86 -2.37
N GLU A 107 -2.38 -12.15 -2.03
CA GLU A 107 -1.91 -12.17 -0.66
C GLU A 107 -1.59 -10.73 -0.18
N TRP A 108 -2.03 -10.42 1.03
CA TRP A 108 -1.80 -9.15 1.71
C TRP A 108 -1.17 -9.42 3.06
N GLU A 109 -0.11 -8.68 3.37
CA GLU A 109 0.44 -8.58 4.71
C GLU A 109 -0.26 -7.41 5.41
N VAL A 110 -1.02 -7.74 6.45
CA VAL A 110 -1.86 -6.80 7.19
C VAL A 110 -1.25 -6.61 8.56
N TYR A 111 -0.96 -5.34 8.85
CA TYR A 111 -0.49 -4.87 10.14
C TYR A 111 -1.67 -4.23 10.85
N ARG A 112 -2.01 -4.76 12.01
CA ARG A 112 -3.05 -4.24 12.89
C ARG A 112 -2.37 -3.69 14.13
N ILE A 113 -2.39 -2.38 14.27
CA ILE A 113 -1.69 -1.68 15.34
C ILE A 113 -2.74 -1.09 16.26
N LEU A 114 -2.85 -1.62 17.48
CA LEU A 114 -3.65 -1.00 18.51
C LEU A 114 -2.87 0.20 19.05
N LEU A 115 -3.46 1.38 18.95
CA LEU A 115 -2.85 2.62 19.41
C LEU A 115 -3.08 2.79 20.90
N ASP A 116 -2.06 3.30 21.59
CA ASP A 116 -2.19 3.73 22.98
C ASP A 116 -2.71 5.17 22.98
N GLU A 117 -3.90 5.40 23.54
CA GLU A 117 -4.51 6.72 23.57
C GLU A 117 -3.91 7.65 24.63
N GLY A 118 -3.21 7.11 25.65
CA GLY A 118 -2.57 7.89 26.72
C GLY A 118 -3.45 9.00 27.34
N ASP A 119 -2.82 9.92 28.09
CA ASP A 119 -3.49 11.08 28.71
C ASP A 119 -3.38 12.36 27.84
N GLY A 120 -3.02 12.23 26.56
CA GLY A 120 -2.49 13.31 25.73
C GLY A 120 -3.28 13.65 24.46
N TYR A 121 -3.08 14.88 23.97
CA TYR A 121 -3.69 15.50 22.78
C TYR A 121 -4.04 14.53 21.65
N HIS A 122 -5.35 14.38 21.37
CA HIS A 122 -5.83 13.60 20.24
C HIS A 122 -5.34 14.20 18.91
N VAL A 123 -4.44 13.50 18.24
CA VAL A 123 -4.12 13.77 16.83
C VAL A 123 -5.38 13.45 16.00
N PRO A 124 -5.82 14.36 15.12
CA PRO A 124 -6.95 14.09 14.24
C PRO A 124 -6.73 12.80 13.43
N ARG A 125 -7.77 11.96 13.32
CA ARG A 125 -7.73 10.65 12.61
C ARG A 125 -7.06 10.73 11.23
N ASN A 126 -7.42 11.75 10.46
CA ASN A 126 -6.90 11.98 9.11
C ASN A 126 -5.38 12.24 9.10
N ASN A 127 -4.84 12.84 10.15
CA ASN A 127 -3.41 13.14 10.24
C ASN A 127 -2.59 11.86 10.48
N ILE A 128 -3.14 10.89 11.22
CA ILE A 128 -2.49 9.60 11.44
C ILE A 128 -2.43 8.80 10.14
N GLU A 129 -3.57 8.66 9.45
CA GLU A 129 -3.61 7.94 8.19
C GLU A 129 -2.68 8.54 7.14
N GLU A 130 -2.70 9.87 6.99
CA GLU A 130 -1.87 10.56 6.01
C GLU A 130 -0.39 10.54 6.38
N GLY A 131 -0.04 10.73 7.67
CA GLY A 131 1.34 10.67 8.14
C GLY A 131 1.97 9.29 7.91
N VAL A 132 1.23 8.22 8.24
CA VAL A 132 1.68 6.83 7.98
C VAL A 132 1.78 6.56 6.48
N ARG A 133 0.79 6.99 5.70
CA ARG A 133 0.79 6.84 4.24
C ARG A 133 1.99 7.53 3.60
N LYS A 134 2.31 8.76 4.01
CA LYS A 134 3.46 9.51 3.48
C LYS A 134 4.78 8.76 3.68
N VAL A 135 5.05 8.30 4.91
CA VAL A 135 6.29 7.55 5.20
C VAL A 135 6.35 6.26 4.38
N LEU A 136 5.26 5.49 4.32
CA LEU A 136 5.20 4.25 3.54
C LEU A 136 5.31 4.46 2.04
N MET A 137 4.93 5.64 1.54
CA MET A 137 5.01 5.98 0.12
C MET A 137 6.31 6.72 -0.23
N GLY A 138 7.11 7.12 0.75
CA GLY A 138 8.26 7.99 0.54
C GLY A 138 7.87 9.38 0.05
N TRP A 139 6.68 9.87 0.43
CA TRP A 139 6.19 11.20 0.09
C TRP A 139 6.62 12.22 1.16
N GLU A 140 6.97 13.44 0.74
CA GLU A 140 7.22 14.59 1.62
C GLU A 140 5.92 15.17 2.19
#